data_AF-A0A7X7PIM1-F1
#
_entry.id   AF-A0A7X7PIM1-F1
#
_cell.length_a   1.000
_cell.length_b   1.000
_cell.length_c   1.000
_cell.angle_alpha   90.00
_cell.angle_beta   90.00
_cell.angle_gamma   90.00
#
_symmetry.space_group_name_H-M   'P 1'
#
loop_
_entity.id
_entity.type
_entity.pdbx_description
1 polymer ?
#
loop_
_entity_poly.entity_id
_entity_poly.type
_entity_poly.pdbx_seq_one_letter_code
_entity_poly.pdbx_strand_id
1 'polypeptide(L)'
;MRGPGTSFAVLALLAAGAGAAGAQTIAGGSTAPARAGFGGSIEIVGGDVLIGEPLNVIRTGLVYVYSKQGNDWVERAQLRASDGSGSDGFGAAIAADGESLLVGAMSSGTGGAAYVFRREDNVW
;
A
#
# COMPACT_ATOMS: atom_id res chain seq x y z
N MET A 1 -21.19 34.73 56.28
CA MET A 1 -19.78 34.32 56.09
C MET A 1 -19.74 33.36 54.90
N ARG A 2 -19.12 33.74 53.77
CA ARG A 2 -18.94 32.89 52.58
C ARG A 2 -17.73 31.99 52.80
N GLY A 3 -17.92 30.67 52.75
CA GLY A 3 -16.83 29.68 52.75
C GLY A 3 -16.25 29.47 51.34
N PRO A 4 -14.96 29.06 51.23
CA PRO A 4 -14.24 29.02 49.96
C PRO A 4 -14.64 27.80 49.11
N GLY A 5 -14.78 28.02 47.80
CA GLY A 5 -14.95 26.96 46.81
C GLY A 5 -13.64 26.25 46.50
N THR A 6 -13.72 24.96 46.19
CA THR A 6 -12.66 24.17 45.55
C THR A 6 -13.35 23.06 44.75
N SER A 7 -13.43 23.22 43.43
CA SER A 7 -12.49 22.71 42.41
C SER A 7 -12.92 21.35 41.90
N PHE A 8 -13.62 21.35 40.75
CA PHE A 8 -13.80 20.16 39.93
C PHE A 8 -12.46 19.83 39.27
N ALA A 9 -11.89 18.66 39.57
CA ALA A 9 -10.82 18.10 38.76
C ALA A 9 -11.43 17.55 37.47
N VAL A 10 -11.23 18.25 36.36
CA VAL A 10 -11.42 17.64 35.03
C VAL A 10 -10.20 16.78 34.78
N LEU A 11 -10.39 15.46 34.82
CA LEU A 11 -9.38 14.51 34.34
C LEU A 11 -9.29 14.67 32.82
N ALA A 12 -8.31 15.44 32.35
CA ALA A 12 -7.96 15.48 30.94
C ALA A 12 -7.34 14.13 30.59
N LEU A 13 -8.14 13.23 30.01
CA LEU A 13 -7.63 12.06 29.32
C LEU A 13 -6.85 12.59 28.11
N LEU A 14 -5.53 12.57 28.18
CA LEU A 14 -4.66 12.67 27.02
C LEU A 14 -4.99 11.47 26.13
N ALA A 15 -5.93 11.65 25.21
CA ALA A 15 -6.02 10.81 24.04
C ALA A 15 -4.70 11.02 23.29
N ALA A 16 -3.73 10.12 23.50
CA ALA A 16 -2.63 9.96 22.59
C ALA A 16 -3.28 9.79 21.21
N GLY A 17 -3.09 10.79 20.34
CA GLY A 17 -3.71 10.82 19.03
C GLY A 17 -3.35 9.54 18.30
N ALA A 18 -4.27 8.58 18.29
CA ALA A 18 -4.35 7.62 17.23
C ALA A 18 -4.65 8.47 15.99
N GLY A 19 -3.59 8.90 15.31
CA GLY A 19 -3.72 9.42 13.96
C GLY A 19 -4.47 8.34 13.22
N ALA A 20 -5.74 8.60 12.91
CA ALA A 20 -6.50 7.72 12.07
C ALA A 20 -5.65 7.56 10.80
N ALA A 21 -5.18 6.33 10.55
CA ALA A 21 -4.63 6.02 9.24
C ALA A 21 -5.79 6.28 8.29
N GLY A 22 -5.75 7.42 7.58
CA GLY A 22 -6.77 7.73 6.60
C GLY A 22 -6.88 6.53 5.68
N ALA A 23 -8.08 5.98 5.51
CA ALA A 23 -8.30 4.88 4.58
C ALA A 23 -7.90 5.40 3.19
N GLN A 24 -6.72 5.02 2.71
CA GLN A 24 -6.23 5.44 1.42
C GLN A 24 -6.94 4.58 0.36
N THR A 25 -7.91 5.18 -0.33
CA THR A 25 -8.74 4.46 -1.31
C THR A 25 -8.02 4.22 -2.64
N ILE A 26 -6.96 4.98 -2.96
CA ILE A 26 -6.07 4.74 -4.13
C ILE A 26 -4.62 5.23 -3.87
N ALA A 27 -3.66 4.80 -4.69
CA ALA A 27 -2.32 5.39 -4.72
C ALA A 27 -2.34 6.92 -4.99
N GLY A 28 -1.77 7.71 -4.07
CA GLY A 28 -1.77 9.17 -4.14
C GLY A 28 -3.08 9.88 -3.73
N GLY A 29 -4.09 9.16 -3.22
CA GLY A 29 -5.27 9.75 -2.57
C GLY A 29 -6.33 10.41 -3.47
N SER A 30 -6.32 10.17 -4.79
CA SER A 30 -7.34 10.72 -5.71
C SER A 30 -8.66 9.92 -5.72
N THR A 31 -9.77 10.56 -6.08
CA THR A 31 -11.11 9.94 -6.15
C THR A 31 -11.54 9.65 -7.60
N ALA A 32 -10.61 9.72 -8.56
CA ALA A 32 -10.93 9.55 -9.97
C ALA A 32 -11.35 8.09 -10.28
N PRO A 33 -12.36 7.87 -11.14
CA PRO A 33 -12.87 6.54 -11.51
C PRO A 33 -11.90 5.70 -12.39
N ALA A 34 -10.59 5.95 -12.34
CA ALA A 34 -9.63 5.47 -13.35
C ALA A 34 -8.62 4.43 -12.84
N ARG A 35 -8.86 3.76 -11.71
CA ARG A 35 -7.95 2.73 -11.16
C ARG A 35 -8.74 1.57 -10.56
N ALA A 36 -9.49 0.87 -11.42
CA ALA A 36 -10.10 -0.39 -11.01
C ALA A 36 -8.96 -1.31 -10.53
N GLY A 37 -9.07 -1.87 -9.33
CA GLY A 37 -8.14 -2.90 -8.86
C GLY A 37 -7.02 -2.46 -7.92
N PHE A 38 -6.87 -1.20 -7.52
CA PHE A 38 -5.94 -0.88 -6.41
C PHE A 38 -6.41 -1.63 -5.15
N GLY A 39 -5.50 -2.36 -4.50
CA GLY A 39 -5.87 -3.28 -3.41
C GLY A 39 -6.35 -4.65 -3.89
N GLY A 40 -6.20 -4.97 -5.19
CA GLY A 40 -6.55 -6.29 -5.74
C GLY A 40 -5.71 -7.42 -5.16
N SER A 41 -4.52 -7.12 -4.65
CA SER A 41 -3.69 -7.97 -3.82
C SER A 41 -2.92 -7.12 -2.81
N ILE A 42 -2.61 -7.68 -1.64
CA ILE A 42 -1.86 -6.99 -0.58
C ILE A 42 -0.87 -7.98 0.02
N GLU A 43 0.36 -7.52 0.28
CA GLU A 43 1.38 -8.25 1.02
C GLU A 43 2.07 -7.31 2.02
N ILE A 44 2.43 -7.82 3.20
CA ILE A 44 3.21 -7.07 4.20
C ILE A 44 4.51 -7.81 4.45
N VAL A 45 5.64 -7.17 4.15
CA VAL A 45 6.96 -7.80 4.28
C VAL A 45 8.01 -6.77 4.65
N GLY A 46 8.83 -7.10 5.65
CA GLY A 46 10.00 -6.28 6.00
C GLY A 46 9.68 -4.82 6.36
N GLY A 47 8.48 -4.55 6.90
CA GLY A 47 8.00 -3.21 7.23
C GLY A 47 7.33 -2.44 6.10
N ASP A 48 7.31 -3.01 4.89
CA ASP A 48 6.64 -2.45 3.72
C ASP A 48 5.27 -3.09 3.51
N VAL A 49 4.36 -2.32 2.92
CA VAL A 49 3.06 -2.78 2.41
C VAL A 49 3.11 -2.70 0.90
N LEU A 50 2.89 -3.84 0.24
CA LEU A 50 2.80 -3.94 -1.20
C LEU A 50 1.33 -4.05 -1.60
N ILE A 51 0.92 -3.26 -2.58
CA ILE A 51 -0.46 -3.17 -3.03
C ILE A 51 -0.51 -3.35 -4.54
N GLY A 52 -1.20 -4.39 -5.01
CA GLY A 52 -1.44 -4.62 -6.43
C GLY A 52 -2.54 -3.75 -6.99
N GLU A 53 -2.38 -3.35 -8.25
CA GLU A 53 -3.38 -2.72 -9.11
C GLU A 53 -3.43 -3.42 -10.48
N PRO A 54 -3.92 -4.69 -10.53
CA PRO A 54 -3.92 -5.47 -11.76
C PRO A 54 -4.82 -4.92 -12.87
N LEU A 55 -5.89 -4.18 -12.54
CA LEU A 55 -6.86 -3.68 -13.52
C LEU A 55 -6.63 -2.19 -13.86
N ASN A 56 -5.37 -1.75 -13.81
CA ASN A 56 -4.99 -0.41 -14.24
C ASN A 56 -5.37 -0.21 -15.72
N VAL A 57 -6.08 0.86 -16.05
CA VAL A 57 -6.56 1.11 -17.43
C VAL A 57 -5.56 1.89 -18.30
N ILE A 58 -4.45 2.34 -17.71
CA ILE A 58 -3.39 3.13 -18.36
C ILE A 58 -2.10 2.30 -18.50
N ARG A 59 -1.95 1.21 -17.75
CA ARG A 59 -0.79 0.32 -17.73
C ARG A 59 -1.23 -1.15 -17.65
N THR A 60 -0.33 -2.08 -17.92
CA THR A 60 -0.55 -3.53 -17.81
C THR A 60 -0.66 -4.04 -16.36
N GLY A 61 -0.91 -3.16 -15.39
CA GLY A 61 -0.92 -3.44 -13.96
C GLY A 61 0.29 -2.86 -13.23
N LEU A 62 0.17 -2.67 -11.92
CA LEU A 62 1.21 -2.10 -11.05
C LEU A 62 1.24 -2.79 -9.69
N VAL A 63 2.38 -2.74 -9.02
CA VAL A 63 2.48 -2.96 -7.58
C VAL A 63 3.10 -1.72 -6.95
N TYR A 64 2.44 -1.20 -5.92
CA TYR A 64 2.90 -0.07 -5.14
C TYR A 64 3.60 -0.55 -3.88
N VAL A 65 4.71 0.08 -3.51
CA VAL A 65 5.43 -0.19 -2.27
C VAL A 65 5.27 1.00 -1.34
N TYR A 66 4.67 0.78 -0.17
CA TYR A 66 4.49 1.77 0.88
C TYR A 66 5.37 1.43 2.08
N SER A 67 6.10 2.41 2.59
CA SER A 67 6.90 2.27 3.81
C SER A 67 6.48 3.30 4.84
N LYS A 68 6.61 2.98 6.11
CA LYS A 68 6.29 3.91 7.19
C LYS A 68 7.37 5.00 7.31
N GLN A 69 6.96 6.26 7.36
CA GLN A 69 7.81 7.41 7.67
C GLN A 69 7.17 8.19 8.82
N GLY A 70 7.73 8.04 10.03
CA GLY A 70 7.11 8.58 11.24
C GLY A 70 5.77 7.90 11.51
N ASN A 71 4.67 8.67 11.51
CA ASN A 71 3.31 8.15 11.67
C ASN A 71 2.58 7.90 10.35
N ASP A 72 3.18 8.28 9.22
CA ASP A 72 2.54 8.24 7.91
C ASP A 72 3.05 7.06 7.08
N TRP A 73 2.21 6.59 6.15
CA TRP A 73 2.60 5.63 5.11
C TRP A 73 2.86 6.39 3.82
N VAL A 74 4.03 6.17 3.22
CA VAL A 74 4.48 6.90 2.03
C VAL A 74 4.83 5.92 0.92
N GLU A 75 4.34 6.18 -0.29
CA GLU A 75 4.71 5.42 -1.49
C GLU A 75 6.20 5.63 -1.78
N ARG A 76 6.99 4.55 -1.75
CA ARG A 76 8.44 4.58 -2.02
C ARG A 76 8.79 4.11 -3.42
N ALA A 77 7.99 3.21 -4.00
CA ALA A 77 8.25 2.65 -5.32
C ALA A 77 6.98 2.20 -6.04
N GLN A 78 7.11 2.04 -7.35
CA GLN A 78 6.13 1.42 -8.24
C GLN A 78 6.83 0.34 -9.07
N LEU A 79 6.50 -0.92 -8.81
CA LEU A 79 6.99 -2.06 -9.57
C LEU A 79 6.11 -2.30 -10.80
N ARG A 80 6.74 -2.72 -11.88
CA ARG A 80 6.13 -2.91 -13.20
C ARG A 80 6.75 -4.14 -13.84
N ALA A 81 6.00 -4.83 -14.68
CA ALA A 81 6.56 -5.86 -15.55
C ALA A 81 7.64 -5.26 -16.48
N SER A 82 8.78 -5.92 -16.60
CA SER A 82 9.93 -5.44 -17.38
C SER A 82 9.71 -5.47 -18.89
N ASP A 83 8.77 -6.30 -19.36
CA ASP A 83 8.48 -6.55 -20.77
C ASP A 83 7.32 -5.69 -21.33
N GLY A 84 6.69 -4.87 -20.48
CA GLY A 84 5.73 -3.85 -20.87
C GLY A 84 4.35 -4.36 -21.25
N SER A 85 4.23 -5.17 -22.31
CA SER A 85 2.95 -5.49 -22.98
C SER A 85 2.46 -6.94 -22.83
N GLY A 86 3.30 -7.88 -22.38
CA GLY A 86 2.93 -9.29 -22.18
C GLY A 86 2.22 -9.59 -20.85
N SER A 87 1.98 -8.55 -20.06
CA SER A 87 1.85 -8.68 -18.60
C SER A 87 0.59 -8.06 -18.06
N ASP A 88 -0.48 -8.03 -18.86
CA ASP A 88 -1.81 -7.66 -18.38
C ASP A 88 -2.08 -8.30 -17.01
N GLY A 89 -2.64 -7.53 -16.08
CA GLY A 89 -2.89 -8.01 -14.73
C GLY A 89 -1.66 -8.11 -13.83
N PHE A 90 -0.53 -7.45 -14.13
CA PHE A 90 0.61 -7.39 -13.21
C PHE A 90 0.16 -6.85 -11.83
N GLY A 91 0.53 -7.56 -10.76
CA GLY A 91 0.03 -7.28 -9.41
C GLY A 91 -1.26 -8.03 -9.07
N ALA A 92 -1.69 -8.99 -9.89
CA ALA A 92 -2.84 -9.85 -9.60
C ALA A 92 -2.61 -10.76 -8.39
N ALA A 93 -1.37 -11.15 -8.14
CA ALA A 93 -0.95 -11.92 -6.98
C ALA A 93 0.42 -11.42 -6.52
N ILE A 94 0.62 -11.38 -5.20
CA ILE A 94 1.87 -10.97 -4.57
C ILE A 94 2.20 -12.00 -3.48
N ALA A 95 3.45 -12.44 -3.42
CA ALA A 95 3.99 -13.24 -2.32
C ALA A 95 5.44 -12.85 -2.06
N ALA A 96 5.84 -12.70 -0.80
CA ALA A 96 7.22 -12.36 -0.45
C ALA A 96 7.75 -13.22 0.70
N ASP A 97 9.07 -13.38 0.75
CA ASP A 97 9.77 -14.10 1.83
C ASP A 97 10.74 -13.22 2.63
N GLY A 98 10.81 -11.92 2.33
CA GLY A 98 11.72 -10.96 2.94
C GLY A 98 12.85 -10.51 2.01
N GLU A 99 13.31 -11.41 1.14
CA GLU A 99 14.42 -11.17 0.20
C GLU A 99 13.95 -11.21 -1.25
N SER A 100 12.98 -12.07 -1.53
CA SER A 100 12.37 -12.26 -2.83
C SER A 100 10.91 -11.88 -2.79
N LEU A 101 10.46 -11.27 -3.89
CA LEU A 101 9.07 -10.90 -4.14
C LEU A 101 8.64 -11.52 -5.46
N LEU A 102 7.57 -12.30 -5.42
CA LEU A 102 6.90 -12.86 -6.59
C LEU A 102 5.67 -12.03 -6.92
N VAL A 103 5.55 -11.58 -8.17
CA VAL A 103 4.39 -10.85 -8.67
C VAL A 103 3.79 -11.57 -9.87
N GLY A 104 2.54 -11.96 -9.75
CA GLY A 104 1.77 -12.57 -10.85
C GLY A 104 1.22 -11.53 -11.81
N ALA A 105 1.22 -11.87 -13.10
CA ALA A 105 0.51 -11.16 -14.16
C ALA A 105 -0.42 -12.13 -14.89
N MET A 106 -1.74 -11.90 -14.76
CA MET A 106 -2.74 -12.72 -15.43
C MET A 106 -2.97 -12.23 -16.86
N SER A 107 -2.34 -12.89 -17.84
CA SER A 107 -2.52 -12.57 -19.27
C SER A 107 -3.98 -12.68 -19.73
N SER A 108 -4.38 -11.80 -20.65
CA SER A 108 -5.67 -11.80 -21.33
C SER A 108 -5.75 -12.75 -22.55
N GLY A 109 -4.80 -13.68 -22.73
CA GLY A 109 -4.93 -14.71 -23.78
C GLY A 109 -3.67 -15.47 -24.23
N THR A 110 -2.47 -15.09 -23.77
CA THR A 110 -1.18 -15.64 -24.24
C THR A 110 -0.43 -16.49 -23.21
N GLY A 111 -1.02 -16.73 -22.03
CA GLY A 111 -0.38 -17.40 -20.90
C GLY A 111 0.15 -16.38 -19.89
N GLY A 112 -0.20 -16.55 -18.61
CA GLY A 112 0.24 -15.64 -17.55
C GLY A 112 1.74 -15.70 -17.28
N ALA A 113 2.25 -14.71 -16.57
CA ALA A 113 3.65 -14.62 -16.18
C ALA A 113 3.81 -14.44 -14.67
N ALA A 114 4.99 -14.77 -14.15
CA ALA A 114 5.40 -14.45 -12.80
C ALA A 114 6.75 -13.73 -12.84
N TYR A 115 6.85 -12.64 -12.08
CA TYR A 115 8.01 -11.78 -11.98
C TYR A 115 8.67 -11.98 -10.63
N VAL A 116 9.99 -12.04 -10.60
CA VAL A 116 10.77 -12.11 -9.37
C VAL A 116 11.53 -10.80 -9.19
N PHE A 117 11.31 -10.14 -8.07
CA PHE A 117 12.09 -8.99 -7.61
C PHE A 117 12.94 -9.41 -6.41
N ARG A 118 14.11 -8.81 -6.27
CA ARG A 118 14.98 -8.99 -5.11
C ARG A 118 15.06 -7.68 -4.34
N ARG A 119 15.07 -7.80 -3.03
CA ARG A 119 15.27 -6.66 -2.16
C ARG A 119 16.77 -6.33 -2.08
N GLU A 120 17.14 -5.11 -2.41
CA GLU A 120 18.50 -4.59 -2.28
C GLU A 120 18.47 -3.31 -1.44
N ASP A 121 19.31 -3.23 -0.40
CA ASP A 121 19.35 -2.09 0.53
C ASP A 121 17.97 -1.66 1.10
N ASN A 122 17.11 -2.65 1.37
CA ASN A 122 15.70 -2.49 1.80
C ASN A 122 14.76 -1.87 0.75
N VAL A 123 15.09 -1.94 -0.53
CA VAL A 123 14.29 -1.46 -1.65
C VAL A 123 13.94 -2.61 -2.58
N TRP A 124 12.70 -2.63 -3.08
CA TRP A 124 12.18 -3.61 -4.06
C TRP A 124 12.30 -3.09 -5.50
#